data_AF-E0P179-F1
#
_entry.id   AF-E0P179-F1
#
_cell.length_a   1.000
_cell.length_b   1.000
_cell.length_c   1.000
_cell.angle_alpha   90.00
_cell.angle_beta   90.00
_cell.angle_gamma   90.00
#
_symmetry.space_group_name_H-M   'P 1'
#
loop_
_entity.id
_entity.type
_entity.pdbx_description
1 polymer ?
#
loop_
_entity_poly.entity_id
_entity_poly.type
_entity_poly.pdbx_seq_one_letter_code
_entity_poly.pdbx_strand_id
1 'polypeptide(L)' 'MKWEVCREIVGGILPMWRVRRINTGELDLHVYGVQSDAIARMHELNAWEEEAK' A
#
# COMPACT_ATOMS: atom_id res chain seq x y z
N MET A 1 7.28 8.95 7.66
CA MET A 1 7.47 7.52 7.98
C MET A 1 7.49 6.80 6.63
N LYS A 2 7.36 5.46 6.50
CA LYS A 2 7.38 4.82 5.17
C LYS A 2 6.30 3.74 5.01
N TRP A 3 5.67 3.77 3.84
CA TRP A 3 4.68 2.84 3.33
C TRP A 3 5.31 1.92 2.28
N GLU A 4 4.83 0.68 2.20
CA GLU A 4 5.22 -0.32 1.21
C GLU A 4 4.02 -1.06 0.62
N VAL A 5 4.18 -1.62 -0.58
CA VAL A 5 3.16 -2.46 -1.22
C VAL A 5 3.29 -3.90 -0.78
N CYS A 6 2.17 -4.53 -0.41
CA CYS A 6 2.09 -5.96 -0.12
C CYS A 6 1.05 -6.67 -0.99
N ARG A 7 1.33 -7.93 -1.31
CA ARG A 7 0.42 -8.81 -2.07
C ARG A 7 -0.42 -9.64 -1.11
N GLU A 8 -1.73 -9.64 -1.32
CA GLU A 8 -2.69 -10.49 -0.64
C GLU A 8 -3.30 -11.47 -1.66
N ILE A 9 -3.46 -12.75 -1.29
CA ILE A 9 -4.16 -13.73 -2.14
C ILE A 9 -5.57 -13.92 -1.58
N VAL A 10 -6.57 -13.48 -2.33
CA VAL A 10 -7.98 -13.58 -1.97
C VAL A 10 -8.61 -14.76 -2.70
N GLY A 11 -9.38 -15.59 -1.98
CA GLY A 11 -10.07 -16.75 -2.57
C GLY A 11 -9.13 -17.78 -3.21
N GLY A 12 -7.86 -17.82 -2.79
CA GLY A 12 -6.85 -18.77 -3.26
C GLY A 12 -6.22 -18.46 -4.62
N ILE A 13 -6.82 -17.58 -5.44
CA ILE A 13 -6.37 -17.34 -6.82
C ILE A 13 -6.27 -15.87 -7.21
N LEU A 14 -6.96 -14.96 -6.50
CA LEU A 14 -7.03 -13.56 -6.91
C LEU A 14 -5.93 -12.75 -6.20
N PRO A 15 -4.88 -12.31 -6.90
CA PRO A 15 -3.92 -11.40 -6.31
C PRO A 15 -4.56 -10.03 -6.16
N MET A 16 -4.57 -9.54 -4.93
CA MET A 16 -4.91 -8.16 -4.57
C MET A 16 -3.69 -7.49 -3.97
N TRP A 17 -3.65 -6.18 -4.01
CA TRP A 17 -2.53 -5.38 -3.52
C TRP A 17 -3.02 -4.41 -2.47
N ARG A 18 -2.26 -4.28 -1.38
CA ARG A 18 -2.50 -3.28 -0.35
C ARG A 18 -1.24 -2.47 -0.11
N VAL A 19 -1.42 -1.32 0.50
CA VAL A 19 -0.32 -0.49 0.98
C VAL A 19 -0.31 -0.58 2.49
N ARG A 20 0.85 -0.83 3.10
CA ARG A 20 0.99 -0.96 4.56
C ARG A 20 2.12 -0.08 5.10
N ARG A 21 1.99 0.44 6.32
CA ARG A 21 3.08 1.10 7.04
C ARG A 21 4.12 0.07 7.47
N ILE A 22 5.39 0.36 7.21
CA ILE A 22 6.51 -0.52 7.58
C ILE A 22 6.62 -0.68 9.11
N ASN A 23 6.37 0.38 9.88
CA ASN A 23 6.62 0.37 11.33
C ASN A 23 5.45 -0.16 12.17
N THR A 24 4.21 0.04 11.72
CA THR A 24 3.01 -0.31 12.50
C THR A 24 2.22 -1.45 11.88
N GLY A 25 2.45 -1.78 10.61
CA GLY A 25 1.61 -2.70 9.84
C GLY A 25 0.22 -2.16 9.50
N GLU A 26 -0.07 -0.89 9.79
CA GLU A 26 -1.33 -0.23 9.42
C GLU A 26 -1.55 -0.32 7.91
N LEU A 27 -2.78 -0.65 7.49
CA LEU A 27 -3.14 -0.79 6.08
C LEU A 27 -3.84 0.48 5.58
N ASP A 28 -3.52 0.89 4.35
CA ASP A 28 -4.35 1.83 3.60
C ASP A 28 -5.76 1.24 3.44
N LEU A 29 -6.77 2.12 3.47
CA LEU A 29 -8.17 1.71 3.41
C LEU A 29 -8.52 1.05 2.08
N HIS A 30 -7.83 1.41 1.00
CA HIS A 30 -8.11 0.88 -0.33
C HIS A 30 -7.35 -0.41 -0.61
N VAL A 31 -8.00 -1.28 -1.37
CA VAL A 31 -7.41 -2.49 -1.94
C VAL A 31 -7.38 -2.32 -3.44
N TYR A 32 -6.24 -2.65 -4.04
CA TYR A 32 -5.97 -2.43 -5.45
C TYR A 32 -5.96 -3.77 -6.17
N GLY A 33 -6.68 -3.86 -7.29
CA GLY A 33 -6.62 -5.04 -8.15
C GLY A 33 -5.31 -5.14 -8.93
N VAL A 34 -4.62 -4.01 -9.13
CA VAL A 34 -3.39 -3.91 -9.93
C VAL A 34 -2.24 -3.39 -9.08
N GLN A 35 -1.06 -3.98 -9.25
CA GLN A 35 0.13 -3.60 -8.47
C GLN A 35 0.56 -2.16 -8.70
N SER A 36 0.47 -1.67 -9.95
CA SER A 36 0.85 -0.31 -10.32
C SER A 36 0.05 0.73 -9.55
N ASP A 37 -1.23 0.48 -9.31
CA ASP A 37 -2.12 1.42 -8.62
C ASP A 37 -1.74 1.50 -7.14
N ALA A 38 -1.42 0.36 -6.51
CA ALA A 38 -0.91 0.32 -5.15
C ALA A 38 0.47 1.01 -5.04
N ILE A 39 1.34 0.87 -6.03
CA ILE A 39 2.65 1.56 -6.08
C ILE A 39 2.44 3.08 -6.19
N ALA A 40 1.54 3.53 -7.05
CA ALA A 40 1.21 4.96 -7.18
C ALA A 40 0.72 5.52 -5.83
N ARG A 41 -0.22 4.83 -5.17
CA ARG A 41 -0.69 5.21 -3.83
C ARG A 41 0.43 5.25 -2.79
N MET A 42 1.29 4.23 -2.78
CA MET A 42 2.43 4.16 -1.87
C MET A 42 3.34 5.39 -2.04
N HIS A 43 3.57 5.83 -3.27
CA HIS A 43 4.35 7.05 -3.54
C HIS A 43 3.65 8.31 -3.02
N GLU A 44 2.34 8.46 -3.22
CA GLU A 44 1.56 9.58 -2.68
C GLU A 44 1.65 9.66 -1.15
N LEU A 45 1.41 8.53 -0.47
CA LEU A 45 1.44 8.47 1.00
C LEU A 45 2.84 8.75 1.55
N ASN A 46 3.89 8.25 0.90
CA ASN A 46 5.27 8.55 1.27
C ASN A 46 5.63 10.02 1.04
N ALA A 47 5.15 10.64 -0.05
CA ALA A 47 5.38 12.06 -0.31
C ALA A 47 4.72 12.95 0.75
N TRP A 48 3.45 12.69 1.09
CA TRP A 48 2.74 13.43 2.13
C TRP A 48 3.43 13.36 3.50
N GLU A 49 4.04 12.22 3.83
CA GLU A 49 4.75 12.07 5.10
C GLU A 49 6.13 12.72 5.14
N GLU A 50 6.76 12.92 3.99
CA GLU A 50 7.99 13.71 3.91
C GLU A 50 7.68 15.21 3.90
N GLU A 51 6.54 15.63 3.33
CA GLU A 51 6.06 17.02 3.43
C GLU A 51 5.57 17.39 4.83
N ALA A 52 4.97 16.46 5.58
CA ALA A 52 4.47 16.69 6.93
C ALA A 52 5.55 16.70 8.02
N LYS A 53 6.83 16.64 7.63
CA LYS A 53 7.99 16.43 8.49
C LYS A 53 8.79 17.71 8.68
#